data_AF-A0A949H5M8-F1
#
_entry.id   AF-A0A949H5M8-F1
#
_cell.length_a   1.000
_cell.length_b   1.000
_cell.length_c   1.000
_cell.angle_alpha   90.00
_cell.angle_beta   90.00
_cell.angle_gamma   90.00
#
_symmetry.space_group_name_H-M   'P 1'
#
loop_
_entity.id
_entity.type
_entity.pdbx_description
1 polymer ?
#
loop_
_entity_poly.entity_id
_entity_poly.type
_entity_poly.pdbx_seq_one_letter_code
_entity_poly.pdbx_strand_id
1 'polypeptide(L)'
;MAMQIIAPNETIDFKENQRLLNRYRFIEHALVRALAGWLPATPAMEIKLTLGRLLWEDAQHVQQLYLRLREVQRPAFRAPEDDALEHLMAELLHAPDAASFLAGVFHVVKPSLVAAYERHLAETFANPDAPTRYYLSHTLLDEREQQRWAAQQLSATADGSWLEYVRALLAAAGGADGHGARGPAPAAPACRRTFTAPREAARDGRFSTDMSRIQRPAADDRAGQRFDEFRNYAQEVLAAETCALVLFLTPDMPWEFTYDLARHCYDETRHCWLGIEWLARHGYDYTTFPQNVRVYAWRSQYDPVMQYALLTMGNESHVFEFRRGRKREYQALGDRLSEQFVSYDMADERQHVAFGHKWLPELLRHAGDARPVEAFVDDAVALWQREYVSGAMPVHSA
;
A
#
# COMPACT_ATOMS: atom_id res chain seq x y z
N MET A 1 47.87 -1.78 31.22
CA MET A 1 46.51 -1.45 30.74
C MET A 1 45.59 -2.57 31.20
N ALA A 2 44.64 -2.28 32.10
CA ALA A 2 43.62 -3.25 32.46
C ALA A 2 42.77 -3.53 31.21
N MET A 3 42.68 -4.79 30.81
CA MET A 3 41.83 -5.22 29.70
C MET A 3 40.39 -4.95 30.15
N GLN A 4 39.77 -3.92 29.59
CA GLN A 4 38.37 -3.62 29.84
C GLN A 4 37.58 -4.78 29.24
N ILE A 5 37.16 -5.74 30.08
CA ILE A 5 36.25 -6.80 29.68
C ILE A 5 34.94 -6.08 29.38
N ILE A 6 34.71 -5.77 28.10
CA ILE A 6 33.40 -5.33 27.63
C ILE A 6 32.51 -6.54 27.85
N ALA A 7 31.70 -6.51 28.91
CA ALA A 7 30.63 -7.47 29.08
C ALA A 7 29.64 -7.21 27.93
N PRO A 8 29.45 -8.15 27.00
CA PRO A 8 28.47 -7.96 25.95
C PRO A 8 27.08 -7.80 26.58
N ASN A 9 26.30 -6.83 26.11
CA ASN A 9 24.89 -6.67 26.49
C ASN A 9 23.98 -7.65 25.72
N GLU A 10 24.56 -8.75 25.22
CA GLU A 10 23.92 -9.69 24.31
C GLU A 10 23.06 -10.65 25.14
N THR A 11 21.75 -10.43 25.13
CA THR A 11 20.77 -11.15 25.96
C THR A 11 19.71 -11.89 25.13
N ILE A 12 19.56 -11.55 23.85
CA ILE A 12 18.60 -12.21 22.95
C ILE A 12 19.20 -13.53 22.48
N ASP A 13 18.73 -14.62 23.06
CA ASP A 13 19.08 -15.96 22.60
C ASP A 13 18.40 -16.33 21.28
N PHE A 14 18.76 -17.47 20.71
CA PHE A 14 18.23 -17.91 19.42
C PHE A 14 16.70 -18.10 19.40
N LYS A 15 16.12 -18.61 20.50
CA LYS A 15 14.67 -18.86 20.57
C LYS A 15 13.91 -17.54 20.70
N GLU A 16 14.45 -16.63 21.49
CA GLU A 16 13.90 -15.30 21.65
C GLU A 16 13.99 -14.49 20.34
N ASN A 17 15.10 -14.59 19.62
CA ASN A 17 15.25 -14.00 18.29
C ASN A 17 14.15 -14.48 17.32
N GLN A 18 13.92 -15.80 17.24
CA GLN A 18 12.84 -16.37 16.42
C GLN A 18 11.48 -15.77 16.79
N ARG A 19 11.17 -15.71 18.10
CA ARG A 19 9.91 -15.16 18.62
C ARG A 19 9.75 -13.68 18.20
N LEU A 20 10.77 -12.87 18.43
CA LEU A 20 10.76 -11.44 18.10
C LEU A 20 10.59 -11.18 16.61
N LEU A 21 11.40 -11.83 15.77
CA LEU A 21 11.30 -11.70 14.31
C LEU A 21 9.91 -12.10 13.81
N ASN A 22 9.33 -13.16 14.37
CA ASN A 22 8.00 -13.62 14.01
C ASN A 22 6.89 -12.60 14.39
N ARG A 23 7.02 -11.94 15.56
CA ARG A 23 6.12 -10.86 15.99
C ARG A 23 6.23 -9.63 15.11
N TYR A 24 7.45 -9.18 14.84
CA TYR A 24 7.68 -8.01 13.99
C TYR A 24 7.09 -8.23 12.60
N ARG A 25 7.39 -9.39 12.01
CA ARG A 25 6.85 -9.78 10.71
C ARG A 25 5.33 -9.80 10.73
N PHE A 26 4.71 -10.31 11.79
CA PHE A 26 3.25 -10.31 11.92
C PHE A 26 2.67 -8.89 11.94
N ILE A 27 3.27 -7.97 12.70
CA ILE A 27 2.84 -6.57 12.79
C ILE A 27 2.96 -5.90 11.41
N GLU A 28 4.15 -5.94 10.80
CA GLU A 28 4.39 -5.33 9.48
C GLU A 28 3.44 -5.89 8.42
N HIS A 29 3.25 -7.22 8.42
CA HIS A 29 2.34 -7.89 7.47
C HIS A 29 0.88 -7.46 7.66
N ALA A 30 0.43 -7.33 8.91
CA ALA A 30 -0.91 -6.83 9.20
C ALA A 30 -1.08 -5.35 8.80
N LEU A 31 -0.02 -4.54 8.93
CA LEU A 31 -0.01 -3.13 8.51
C LEU A 31 -0.11 -2.97 7.00
N VAL A 32 0.57 -3.80 6.20
CA VAL A 32 0.41 -3.80 4.72
C VAL A 32 -1.07 -3.91 4.35
N ARG A 33 -1.77 -4.89 4.93
CA ARG A 33 -3.20 -5.10 4.67
C ARG A 33 -4.06 -3.96 5.20
N ALA A 34 -3.77 -3.46 6.40
CA ALA A 34 -4.56 -2.39 7.01
C ALA A 34 -4.45 -1.08 6.23
N LEU A 35 -3.23 -0.70 5.82
CA LEU A 35 -2.97 0.47 4.99
C LEU A 35 -3.67 0.35 3.63
N ALA A 36 -3.61 -0.84 3.00
CA ALA A 36 -4.30 -1.09 1.75
C ALA A 36 -5.83 -0.94 1.87
N GLY A 37 -6.44 -1.47 2.93
CA GLY A 37 -7.87 -1.29 3.19
C GLY A 37 -8.27 0.18 3.35
N TRP A 38 -7.49 0.96 4.09
CA TRP A 38 -7.78 2.37 4.35
C TRP A 38 -7.36 3.33 3.23
N LEU A 39 -6.55 2.90 2.27
CA LEU A 39 -6.08 3.75 1.17
C LEU A 39 -7.25 4.34 0.36
N PRO A 40 -8.24 3.57 -0.12
CA PRO A 40 -9.41 4.15 -0.79
C PRO A 40 -10.26 5.05 0.12
N ALA A 41 -10.36 4.74 1.41
CA ALA A 41 -11.15 5.48 2.40
C ALA A 41 -10.51 6.81 2.84
N THR A 42 -9.23 7.01 2.58
CA THR A 42 -8.50 8.23 2.98
C THR A 42 -8.88 9.39 2.05
N PRO A 43 -9.43 10.53 2.52
CA PRO A 43 -9.88 11.60 1.62
C PRO A 43 -8.73 12.47 1.08
N ALA A 44 -7.73 12.77 1.91
CA ALA A 44 -6.62 13.66 1.56
C ALA A 44 -5.70 13.01 0.50
N MET A 45 -5.59 13.63 -0.67
CA MET A 45 -4.87 13.05 -1.82
C MET A 45 -3.39 12.76 -1.50
N GLU A 46 -2.69 13.70 -0.89
CA GLU A 46 -1.26 13.60 -0.59
C GLU A 46 -0.98 12.48 0.42
N ILE A 47 -1.85 12.34 1.42
CA ILE A 47 -1.78 11.24 2.38
C ILE A 47 -2.06 9.92 1.65
N LYS A 48 -3.13 9.84 0.85
CA LYS A 48 -3.48 8.66 0.06
C LYS A 48 -2.34 8.18 -0.82
N LEU A 49 -1.71 9.08 -1.56
CA LEU A 49 -0.56 8.74 -2.41
C LEU A 49 0.64 8.28 -1.59
N THR A 50 0.84 8.87 -0.41
CA THR A 50 1.89 8.43 0.52
C THR A 50 1.62 7.04 1.09
N LEU A 51 0.35 6.66 1.33
CA LEU A 51 0.00 5.31 1.79
C LEU A 51 0.49 4.23 0.82
N GLY A 52 0.46 4.49 -0.49
CA GLY A 52 1.03 3.57 -1.49
C GLY A 52 2.52 3.30 -1.27
N ARG A 53 3.30 4.32 -0.90
CA ARG A 53 4.72 4.15 -0.52
C ARG A 53 4.85 3.39 0.79
N LEU A 54 4.13 3.82 1.83
CA LEU A 54 4.23 3.28 3.18
C LEU A 54 3.89 1.79 3.23
N LEU A 55 2.81 1.36 2.55
CA LEU A 55 2.45 -0.06 2.48
C LEU A 55 3.50 -0.90 1.73
N TRP A 56 4.16 -0.32 0.72
CA TRP A 56 5.23 -1.02 -0.01
C TRP A 56 6.51 -1.12 0.83
N GLU A 57 6.86 -0.08 1.60
CA GLU A 57 7.96 -0.12 2.56
C GLU A 57 7.73 -1.19 3.63
N ASP A 58 6.53 -1.25 4.22
CA ASP A 58 6.15 -2.31 5.16
C ASP A 58 6.27 -3.69 4.50
N ALA A 59 5.91 -3.81 3.21
CA ALA A 59 6.10 -5.05 2.45
C ALA A 59 7.60 -5.38 2.22
N GLN A 60 8.47 -4.38 2.02
CA GLN A 60 9.91 -4.59 2.02
C GLN A 60 10.39 -5.13 3.38
N HIS A 61 9.90 -4.58 4.48
CA HIS A 61 10.27 -5.02 5.83
C HIS A 61 9.84 -6.46 6.09
N VAL A 62 8.60 -6.82 5.73
CA VAL A 62 8.14 -8.21 5.77
C VAL A 62 9.02 -9.12 4.92
N GLN A 63 9.43 -8.68 3.72
CA GLN A 63 10.31 -9.47 2.85
C GLN A 63 11.69 -9.72 3.49
N GLN A 64 12.30 -8.71 4.11
CA GLN A 64 13.58 -8.88 4.82
C GLN A 64 13.43 -9.83 6.03
N LEU A 65 12.37 -9.64 6.83
CA LEU A 65 12.06 -10.49 7.97
C LEU A 65 11.75 -11.93 7.53
N TYR A 66 11.04 -12.12 6.42
CA TYR A 66 10.76 -13.42 5.83
C TYR A 66 12.04 -14.16 5.45
N LEU A 67 12.97 -13.49 4.75
CA LEU A 67 14.25 -14.07 4.38
C LEU A 67 15.02 -14.53 5.62
N ARG A 68 15.06 -13.70 6.68
CA ARG A 68 15.71 -14.08 7.93
C ARG A 68 15.00 -15.24 8.63
N LEU A 69 13.67 -15.19 8.73
CA LEU A 69 12.87 -16.22 9.38
C LEU A 69 13.02 -17.59 8.70
N ARG A 70 13.23 -17.66 7.38
CA ARG A 70 13.49 -18.93 6.67
C ARG A 70 14.78 -19.62 7.09
N GLU A 71 15.77 -18.85 7.55
CA GLU A 71 17.06 -19.37 8.01
C GLU A 71 16.97 -19.93 9.42
N VAL A 72 16.12 -19.32 10.27
CA VAL A 72 16.04 -19.67 11.69
C VAL A 72 14.80 -20.48 12.06
N GLN A 73 13.73 -20.47 11.26
CA GLN A 73 12.42 -21.06 11.59
C GLN A 73 11.76 -21.73 10.36
N ARG A 74 10.92 -22.76 10.59
CA ARG A 74 10.13 -23.44 9.53
C ARG A 74 8.75 -23.87 10.02
N PRO A 75 7.61 -23.46 9.42
CA PRO A 75 7.51 -22.51 8.30
C PRO A 75 7.93 -21.11 8.72
N ALA A 76 8.36 -20.27 7.77
CA ALA A 76 8.81 -18.90 8.04
C ALA A 76 7.67 -18.04 8.60
N PHE A 77 6.46 -18.15 8.03
CA PHE A 77 5.26 -17.51 8.56
C PHE A 77 4.55 -18.45 9.52
N ARG A 78 4.33 -17.99 10.75
CA ARG A 78 3.53 -18.64 11.79
C ARG A 78 2.59 -17.63 12.44
N ALA A 79 1.63 -18.08 13.23
CA ALA A 79 0.96 -17.15 14.15
C ALA A 79 2.01 -16.53 15.11
N PRO A 80 1.81 -15.29 15.60
CA PRO A 80 2.66 -14.70 16.63
C PRO A 80 2.57 -15.41 17.99
N GLU A 81 1.60 -16.34 18.16
CA GLU A 81 1.30 -17.04 19.41
C GLU A 81 1.00 -16.06 20.56
N ASP A 82 0.29 -14.98 20.23
CA ASP A 82 -0.10 -13.93 21.16
C ASP A 82 -1.45 -13.33 20.76
N ASP A 83 -2.52 -13.88 21.32
CA ASP A 83 -3.91 -13.48 21.05
C ASP A 83 -4.14 -11.98 21.25
N ALA A 84 -3.43 -11.35 22.20
CA ALA A 84 -3.56 -9.91 22.43
C ALA A 84 -2.95 -9.09 21.29
N LEU A 85 -1.85 -9.58 20.69
CA LEU A 85 -1.24 -8.95 19.51
C LEU A 85 -2.12 -9.13 18.27
N GLU A 86 -2.67 -10.34 18.07
CA GLU A 86 -3.61 -10.60 16.98
C GLU A 86 -4.85 -9.72 17.10
N HIS A 87 -5.40 -9.60 18.31
CA HIS A 87 -6.56 -8.76 18.59
C HIS A 87 -6.27 -7.27 18.36
N LEU A 88 -5.11 -6.75 18.80
CA LEU A 88 -4.68 -5.38 18.52
C LEU A 88 -4.69 -5.09 17.01
N MET A 89 -4.03 -5.94 16.22
CA MET A 89 -3.88 -5.71 14.79
C MET A 89 -5.20 -5.83 14.05
N ALA A 90 -6.10 -6.73 14.49
CA ALA A 90 -7.45 -6.82 13.96
C ALA A 90 -8.30 -5.58 14.28
N GLU A 91 -8.23 -5.09 15.52
CA GLU A 91 -8.99 -3.91 15.97
C GLU A 91 -8.52 -2.62 15.30
N LEU A 92 -7.24 -2.51 14.92
CA LEU A 92 -6.69 -1.31 14.28
C LEU A 92 -7.46 -0.88 13.01
N LEU A 93 -8.02 -1.85 12.28
CA LEU A 93 -8.87 -1.58 11.11
C LEU A 93 -10.12 -0.77 11.46
N HIS A 94 -10.66 -0.93 12.67
CA HIS A 94 -11.97 -0.44 13.11
C HIS A 94 -11.97 1.00 13.66
N ALA A 95 -11.01 1.80 13.21
CA ALA A 95 -10.93 3.21 13.56
C ALA A 95 -12.17 3.98 13.06
N PRO A 96 -12.58 5.06 13.75
CA PRO A 96 -13.72 5.88 13.34
C PRO A 96 -13.55 6.55 11.98
N ASP A 97 -12.33 6.93 11.64
CA ASP A 97 -11.96 7.66 10.44
C ASP A 97 -10.48 7.46 10.09
N ALA A 98 -10.08 7.95 8.91
CA ALA A 98 -8.71 7.81 8.41
C ALA A 98 -7.67 8.49 9.31
N ALA A 99 -8.01 9.64 9.93
CA ALA A 99 -7.09 10.35 10.81
C ALA A 99 -6.78 9.52 12.07
N SER A 100 -7.80 8.92 12.66
CA SER A 100 -7.70 8.06 13.85
C SER A 100 -7.01 6.72 13.53
N PHE A 101 -7.24 6.16 12.35
CA PHE A 101 -6.49 4.99 11.87
C PHE A 101 -4.99 5.29 11.77
N LEU A 102 -4.61 6.34 11.03
CA LEU A 102 -3.22 6.71 10.83
C LEU A 102 -2.54 7.10 12.15
N ALA A 103 -3.22 7.82 13.03
CA ALA A 103 -2.68 8.13 14.34
C ALA A 103 -2.48 6.86 15.20
N GLY A 104 -3.37 5.86 15.12
CA GLY A 104 -3.17 4.56 15.77
C GLY A 104 -1.93 3.83 15.25
N VAL A 105 -1.74 3.79 13.92
CA VAL A 105 -0.56 3.19 13.29
C VAL A 105 0.72 3.93 13.69
N PHE A 106 0.79 5.24 13.41
CA PHE A 106 2.03 5.99 13.44
C PHE A 106 2.36 6.63 14.80
N HIS A 107 1.39 6.85 15.70
CA HIS A 107 1.64 7.40 17.04
C HIS A 107 1.62 6.33 18.16
N VAL A 108 1.24 5.09 17.85
CA VAL A 108 1.17 3.99 18.83
C VAL A 108 1.93 2.76 18.37
N VAL A 109 1.52 2.12 17.27
CA VAL A 109 2.08 0.82 16.84
C VAL A 109 3.52 0.95 16.34
N LYS A 110 3.78 1.77 15.31
CA LYS A 110 5.12 1.93 14.73
C LYS A 110 6.15 2.49 15.71
N PRO A 111 5.85 3.45 16.60
CA PRO A 111 6.80 3.86 17.65
C PRO A 111 7.22 2.70 18.57
N SER A 112 6.28 1.82 18.93
CA SER A 112 6.61 0.62 19.70
C SER A 112 7.46 -0.37 18.91
N LEU A 113 7.23 -0.48 17.60
CA LEU A 113 7.99 -1.36 16.72
C LEU A 113 9.42 -0.85 16.51
N VAL A 114 9.60 0.45 16.29
CA VAL A 114 10.91 1.11 16.26
C VAL A 114 11.69 0.86 17.55
N ALA A 115 11.06 1.09 18.70
CA ALA A 115 11.71 0.84 20.00
C ALA A 115 12.06 -0.65 20.20
N ALA A 116 11.27 -1.56 19.64
CA ALA A 116 11.57 -2.99 19.66
C ALA A 116 12.77 -3.34 18.77
N TYR A 117 12.84 -2.81 17.55
CA TYR A 117 13.99 -2.99 16.64
C TYR A 117 15.29 -2.42 17.24
N GLU A 118 15.23 -1.22 17.82
CA GLU A 118 16.39 -0.58 18.44
C GLU A 118 16.92 -1.39 19.62
N ARG A 119 16.03 -1.90 20.47
CA ARG A 119 16.41 -2.79 21.57
C ARG A 119 17.00 -4.09 21.07
N HIS A 120 16.37 -4.70 20.06
CA HIS A 120 16.87 -5.94 19.47
C HIS A 120 18.30 -5.75 18.95
N LEU A 121 18.57 -4.64 18.25
CA LEU A 121 19.92 -4.32 17.77
C LEU A 121 20.93 -4.08 18.91
N ALA A 122 20.50 -3.59 20.07
CA ALA A 122 21.36 -3.37 21.23
C ALA A 122 21.67 -4.67 22.00
N GLU A 123 20.79 -5.67 21.91
CA GLU A 123 20.80 -6.88 22.73
C GLU A 123 21.08 -8.18 21.95
N THR A 124 21.17 -8.13 20.62
CA THR A 124 21.50 -9.30 19.79
C THR A 124 23.00 -9.49 19.61
N PHE A 125 23.42 -10.76 19.53
CA PHE A 125 24.81 -11.17 19.38
C PHE A 125 25.44 -10.64 18.08
N ALA A 126 26.53 -9.89 18.20
CA ALA A 126 27.10 -9.13 17.09
C ALA A 126 27.58 -9.99 15.91
N ASN A 127 28.16 -11.16 16.20
CA ASN A 127 28.71 -12.08 15.18
C ASN A 127 27.73 -13.23 14.83
N PRO A 128 27.26 -14.06 15.77
CA PRO A 128 26.30 -15.14 15.48
C PRO A 128 25.00 -14.71 14.79
N ASP A 129 24.49 -13.52 15.13
CA ASP A 129 23.22 -13.02 14.59
C ASP A 129 23.41 -11.71 13.77
N ALA A 130 24.61 -11.55 13.19
CA ALA A 130 24.91 -10.47 12.25
C ALA A 130 23.86 -10.31 11.13
N PRO A 131 23.25 -11.39 10.57
CA PRO A 131 22.19 -11.23 9.57
C PRO A 131 20.95 -10.49 10.09
N THR A 132 20.48 -10.78 11.30
CA THR A 132 19.36 -10.04 11.91
C THR A 132 19.72 -8.57 12.08
N ARG A 133 20.95 -8.28 12.53
CA ARG A 133 21.44 -6.90 12.67
C ARG A 133 21.41 -6.16 11.34
N TYR A 134 21.81 -6.81 10.25
CA TYR A 134 21.76 -6.25 8.91
C TYR A 134 20.33 -5.87 8.53
N TYR A 135 19.39 -6.81 8.61
CA TYR A 135 18.00 -6.57 8.19
C TYR A 135 17.31 -5.49 9.04
N LEU A 136 17.41 -5.57 10.37
CA LEU A 136 16.79 -4.59 11.27
C LEU A 136 17.37 -3.18 11.11
N SER A 137 18.67 -3.07 10.79
CA SER A 137 19.29 -1.76 10.54
C SER A 137 18.72 -1.07 9.30
N HIS A 138 18.41 -1.84 8.25
CA HIS A 138 17.83 -1.30 7.01
C HIS A 138 16.35 -0.95 7.22
N THR A 139 15.58 -1.84 7.86
CA THR A 139 14.17 -1.56 8.24
C THR A 139 14.06 -0.28 9.05
N LEU A 140 14.97 -0.04 10.00
CA LEU A 140 14.98 1.17 10.82
C LEU A 140 15.24 2.47 10.04
N LEU A 141 15.86 2.43 8.85
CA LEU A 141 16.02 3.64 8.03
C LEU A 141 14.66 4.16 7.58
N ASP A 142 13.85 3.25 7.04
CA ASP A 142 12.51 3.56 6.55
C ASP A 142 11.58 3.90 7.70
N GLU A 143 11.52 3.07 8.74
CA GLU A 143 10.64 3.28 9.90
C GLU A 143 10.87 4.65 10.56
N ARG A 144 12.13 5.08 10.70
CA ARG A 144 12.45 6.42 11.23
C ARG A 144 12.02 7.53 10.28
N GLU A 145 12.09 7.31 8.96
CA GLU A 145 11.56 8.27 7.98
C GLU A 145 10.03 8.33 8.02
N GLN A 146 9.36 7.20 8.16
CA GLN A 146 7.90 7.15 8.33
C GLN A 146 7.47 7.89 9.62
N GLN A 147 8.22 7.76 10.71
CA GLN A 147 7.99 8.52 11.93
C GLN A 147 8.19 10.04 11.74
N ARG A 148 9.24 10.46 11.02
CA ARG A 148 9.45 11.87 10.67
C ARG A 148 8.31 12.42 9.82
N TRP A 149 7.89 11.67 8.80
CA TRP A 149 6.74 12.00 7.97
C TRP A 149 5.47 12.14 8.80
N ALA A 150 5.16 11.17 9.66
CA ALA A 150 3.96 11.19 10.48
C ALA A 150 3.91 12.40 11.41
N ALA A 151 5.03 12.74 12.06
CA ALA A 151 5.13 13.92 12.91
C ALA A 151 4.91 15.24 12.17
N GLN A 152 5.16 15.29 10.86
CA GLN A 152 4.95 16.48 10.02
C GLN A 152 3.54 16.54 9.42
N GLN A 153 2.97 15.38 9.06
CA GLN A 153 1.78 15.31 8.22
C GLN A 153 0.49 14.95 8.97
N LEU A 154 0.59 14.25 10.10
CA LEU A 154 -0.59 13.84 10.86
C LEU A 154 -0.93 14.90 11.90
N SER A 155 -2.11 15.52 11.76
CA SER A 155 -2.64 16.47 12.75
C SER A 155 -3.11 15.77 14.03
N ALA A 156 -3.13 16.52 15.15
CA ALA A 156 -3.66 16.06 16.43
C ALA A 156 -5.20 15.88 16.46
N THR A 157 -5.85 15.75 15.30
CA THR A 157 -7.32 15.69 15.16
C THR A 157 -7.89 14.29 15.37
N ALA A 158 -7.05 13.29 15.68
CA ALA A 158 -7.49 11.94 15.99
C ALA A 158 -8.33 11.91 17.27
N ASP A 159 -9.30 10.99 17.34
CA ASP A 159 -10.10 10.79 18.54
C ASP A 159 -9.20 10.27 19.69
N GLY A 160 -9.13 11.02 20.79
CA GLY A 160 -8.30 10.66 21.93
C GLY A 160 -8.68 9.33 22.57
N SER A 161 -9.98 9.01 22.62
CA SER A 161 -10.47 7.74 23.17
C SER A 161 -10.08 6.55 22.30
N TRP A 162 -10.01 6.74 20.97
CA TRP A 162 -9.47 5.74 20.06
C TRP A 162 -7.98 5.48 20.31
N LEU A 163 -7.17 6.53 20.44
CA LEU A 163 -5.73 6.37 20.68
C LEU A 163 -5.43 5.73 22.04
N GLU A 164 -6.18 6.09 23.08
CA GLU A 164 -6.09 5.43 24.39
C GLU A 164 -6.44 3.94 24.29
N TYR A 165 -7.48 3.60 23.53
CA TYR A 165 -7.86 2.21 23.26
C TYR A 165 -6.74 1.43 22.57
N VAL A 166 -6.15 1.96 21.49
CA VAL A 166 -5.03 1.30 20.77
C VAL A 166 -3.80 1.17 21.68
N ARG A 167 -3.49 2.18 22.51
CA ARG A 167 -2.38 2.10 23.49
C ARG A 167 -2.63 1.01 24.54
N ALA A 168 -3.85 0.88 25.03
CA ALA A 168 -4.21 -0.15 26.00
C ALA A 168 -4.19 -1.56 25.40
N LEU A 169 -4.63 -1.73 24.14
CA LEU A 169 -4.47 -2.99 23.39
C LEU A 169 -2.99 -3.35 23.20
N LEU A 170 -2.15 -2.38 22.81
CA LEU A 170 -0.70 -2.58 22.69
C LEU A 170 -0.06 -2.96 24.03
N ALA A 171 -0.47 -2.33 25.13
CA ALA A 171 -0.01 -2.70 26.47
C ALA A 171 -0.45 -4.11 26.87
N ALA A 172 -1.67 -4.54 26.53
CA ALA A 172 -2.14 -5.92 26.75
C ALA A 172 -1.29 -6.96 25.99
N ALA A 173 -0.77 -6.60 24.81
CA ALA A 173 0.18 -7.41 24.05
C ALA A 173 1.63 -7.37 24.59
N GLY A 174 1.91 -6.53 25.61
CA GLY A 174 3.26 -6.30 26.13
C GLY A 174 4.14 -5.46 25.20
N GLY A 175 3.54 -4.66 24.32
CA GLY A 175 4.25 -3.96 23.25
C GLY A 175 4.58 -4.83 22.04
N ALA A 176 5.22 -4.25 21.04
CA ALA A 176 5.55 -4.94 19.79
C ALA A 176 6.42 -6.21 20.01
N ASP A 177 7.41 -6.15 20.91
CA ASP A 177 8.22 -7.31 21.31
C ASP A 177 7.61 -8.18 22.42
N GLY A 178 6.58 -7.70 23.11
CA GLY A 178 5.89 -8.47 24.17
C GLY A 178 6.62 -8.52 25.52
N HIS A 179 7.65 -7.70 25.75
CA HIS A 179 8.38 -7.64 27.03
C HIS A 179 7.75 -6.71 28.08
N GLY A 180 6.84 -5.83 27.67
CA GLY A 180 6.15 -4.92 28.58
C GLY A 180 5.22 -5.64 29.56
N ALA A 181 4.93 -5.00 30.69
CA ALA A 181 3.91 -5.47 31.63
C ALA A 181 2.55 -5.54 30.94
N ARG A 182 1.89 -6.70 31.01
CA ARG A 182 0.60 -6.95 30.37
C ARG A 182 -0.56 -6.59 31.31
N GLY A 183 -1.54 -5.89 30.77
CA GLY A 183 -2.83 -5.63 31.41
C GLY A 183 -3.98 -6.40 30.75
N PRO A 184 -5.21 -6.33 31.31
CA PRO A 184 -6.39 -6.86 30.65
C PRO A 184 -6.68 -6.10 29.34
N ALA A 185 -7.28 -6.78 28.37
CA ALA A 185 -7.75 -6.14 27.15
C ALA A 185 -8.83 -5.09 27.47
N PRO A 186 -8.73 -3.86 26.95
CA PRO A 186 -9.74 -2.82 27.14
C PRO A 186 -11.05 -3.15 26.40
N ALA A 187 -12.16 -2.59 26.86
CA ALA A 187 -13.41 -2.60 26.09
C ALA A 187 -13.31 -1.59 24.92
N ALA A 188 -13.93 -1.93 23.79
CA ALA A 188 -13.99 -1.06 22.63
C ALA A 188 -14.67 0.29 22.94
N PRO A 189 -14.12 1.44 22.50
CA PRO A 189 -14.71 2.74 22.74
C PRO A 189 -15.93 2.97 21.83
N ALA A 190 -16.82 3.88 22.24
CA ALA A 190 -18.02 4.22 21.47
C ALA A 190 -17.74 4.82 20.08
N CYS A 191 -16.54 5.37 19.86
CA CYS A 191 -16.11 5.89 18.57
C CYS A 191 -15.72 4.79 17.58
N ARG A 192 -15.40 3.55 18.02
CA ARG A 192 -15.06 2.43 17.14
C ARG A 192 -16.11 2.25 16.05
N ARG A 193 -15.67 2.03 14.80
CA ARG A 193 -16.55 1.72 13.66
C ARG A 193 -16.08 0.44 13.01
N THR A 194 -16.97 -0.54 12.86
CA THR A 194 -16.62 -1.75 12.10
C THR A 194 -16.22 -1.33 10.69
N PHE A 195 -15.08 -1.84 10.25
CA PHE A 195 -14.48 -1.45 9.00
C PHE A 195 -15.09 -2.26 7.86
N THR A 196 -15.48 -1.55 6.82
CA THR A 196 -15.92 -2.13 5.55
C THR A 196 -15.14 -1.44 4.45
N ALA A 197 -14.48 -2.21 3.60
CA ALA A 197 -13.79 -1.66 2.45
C ALA A 197 -14.78 -0.84 1.61
N PRO A 198 -14.45 0.42 1.28
CA PRO A 198 -15.44 1.31 0.67
C PRO A 198 -15.66 0.93 -0.80
N ARG A 199 -16.92 0.98 -1.25
CA ARG A 199 -17.28 0.86 -2.67
C ARG A 199 -17.08 2.15 -3.46
N GLU A 200 -16.78 3.25 -2.79
CA GLU A 200 -16.47 4.54 -3.41
C GLU A 200 -15.19 5.10 -2.79
N ALA A 201 -14.27 5.58 -3.62
CA ALA A 201 -13.04 6.14 -3.10
C ALA A 201 -13.25 7.57 -2.60
N ALA A 202 -12.77 7.86 -1.40
CA ALA A 202 -12.89 9.18 -0.80
C ALA A 202 -11.99 10.20 -1.52
N ARG A 203 -12.45 11.45 -1.62
CA ARG A 203 -11.67 12.62 -2.03
C ARG A 203 -12.00 13.76 -1.05
N ASP A 204 -11.02 14.57 -0.70
CA ASP A 204 -11.25 15.77 0.11
C ASP A 204 -11.98 16.87 -0.68
N GLY A 205 -12.47 17.89 0.05
CA GLY A 205 -13.33 18.94 -0.51
C GLY A 205 -12.68 19.87 -1.53
N ARG A 206 -11.37 19.76 -1.79
CA ARG A 206 -10.70 20.55 -2.84
C ARG A 206 -11.06 20.04 -4.23
N PHE A 207 -11.36 18.75 -4.38
CA PHE A 207 -11.58 18.13 -5.68
C PHE A 207 -13.06 18.10 -6.07
N SER A 208 -13.35 18.48 -7.31
CA SER A 208 -14.62 18.16 -7.94
C SER A 208 -14.61 16.72 -8.45
N THR A 209 -15.76 16.04 -8.45
CA THR A 209 -15.93 14.72 -9.10
C THR A 209 -16.75 14.82 -10.39
N ASP A 210 -17.09 16.04 -10.81
CA ASP A 210 -17.88 16.31 -12.01
C ASP A 210 -17.00 16.28 -13.26
N MET A 211 -16.93 15.09 -13.87
CA MET A 211 -16.12 14.84 -15.07
C MET A 211 -16.64 15.56 -16.32
N SER A 212 -17.86 16.11 -16.32
CA SER A 212 -18.42 16.84 -17.48
C SER A 212 -17.69 18.16 -17.77
N ARG A 213 -16.90 18.64 -16.80
CA ARG A 213 -16.07 19.86 -16.91
C ARG A 213 -14.81 19.65 -17.72
N ILE A 214 -14.46 18.41 -18.06
CA ILE A 214 -13.26 18.10 -18.83
C ILE A 214 -13.54 18.28 -20.32
N GLN A 215 -12.74 19.12 -20.97
CA GLN A 215 -12.73 19.29 -22.41
C GLN A 215 -11.58 18.50 -23.02
N ARG A 216 -11.88 17.72 -24.07
CA ARG A 216 -10.84 17.00 -24.82
C ARG A 216 -10.10 17.97 -25.74
N PRO A 217 -8.76 17.97 -25.74
CA PRO A 217 -7.98 18.79 -26.66
C PRO A 217 -8.21 18.36 -28.12
N ALA A 218 -8.01 19.29 -29.05
CA ALA A 218 -8.06 18.98 -30.48
C ALA A 218 -6.89 18.07 -30.89
N ALA A 219 -7.08 17.29 -31.96
CA ALA A 219 -6.10 16.31 -32.44
C ALA A 219 -4.80 16.94 -32.96
N ASP A 220 -4.82 18.21 -33.32
CA ASP A 220 -3.67 19.01 -33.75
C ASP A 220 -3.05 19.84 -32.60
N ASP A 221 -3.76 20.02 -31.48
CA ASP A 221 -3.24 20.70 -30.29
C ASP A 221 -2.30 19.81 -29.47
N ARG A 222 -1.02 19.84 -29.83
CA ARG A 222 0.03 19.04 -29.17
C ARG A 222 0.29 19.46 -27.73
N ALA A 223 0.10 20.73 -27.40
CA ALA A 223 0.28 21.23 -26.04
C ALA A 223 -0.89 20.77 -25.16
N GLY A 224 -2.12 20.92 -25.65
CA GLY A 224 -3.33 20.42 -24.99
C GLY A 224 -3.31 18.90 -24.79
N GLN A 225 -2.85 18.13 -25.78
CA GLN A 225 -2.70 16.67 -25.63
C GLN A 225 -1.71 16.28 -24.53
N ARG A 226 -0.57 16.98 -24.44
CA ARG A 226 0.42 16.76 -23.38
C ARG A 226 -0.16 17.09 -22.02
N PHE A 227 -0.84 18.23 -21.90
CA PHE A 227 -1.53 18.62 -20.69
C PHE A 227 -2.60 17.58 -20.28
N ASP A 228 -3.43 17.13 -21.22
CA ASP A 228 -4.46 16.11 -20.97
C ASP A 228 -3.86 14.78 -20.51
N GLU A 229 -2.75 14.36 -21.11
CA GLU A 229 -2.00 13.16 -20.69
C GLU A 229 -1.55 13.26 -19.23
N PHE A 230 -0.82 14.31 -18.83
CA PHE A 230 -0.35 14.45 -17.45
C PHE A 230 -1.47 14.75 -16.44
N ARG A 231 -2.58 15.34 -16.88
CA ARG A 231 -3.81 15.41 -16.08
C ARG A 231 -4.43 14.03 -15.88
N ASN A 232 -4.37 13.13 -16.86
CA ASN A 232 -4.84 11.75 -16.70
C ASN A 232 -3.91 10.95 -15.78
N TYR A 233 -2.59 11.14 -15.88
CA TYR A 233 -1.63 10.59 -14.89
C TYR A 233 -2.02 11.01 -13.47
N ALA A 234 -2.33 12.29 -13.23
CA ALA A 234 -2.76 12.79 -11.91
C ALA A 234 -4.10 12.22 -11.39
N GLN A 235 -4.73 11.29 -12.12
CA GLN A 235 -5.90 10.53 -11.70
C GLN A 235 -5.61 9.03 -11.48
N GLU A 236 -4.39 8.55 -11.77
CA GLU A 236 -3.99 7.14 -11.65
C GLU A 236 -3.99 6.61 -10.20
N VAL A 237 -4.23 7.48 -9.22
CA VAL A 237 -4.63 7.05 -7.87
C VAL A 237 -5.81 6.06 -7.90
N LEU A 238 -6.68 6.09 -8.91
CA LEU A 238 -7.76 5.12 -9.10
C LEU A 238 -7.27 3.67 -9.32
N ALA A 239 -6.09 3.50 -9.93
CA ALA A 239 -5.46 2.21 -10.12
C ALA A 239 -4.81 1.76 -8.81
N ALA A 240 -4.13 2.67 -8.09
CA ALA A 240 -3.60 2.40 -6.76
C ALA A 240 -4.70 1.94 -5.78
N GLU A 241 -5.87 2.59 -5.82
CA GLU A 241 -7.05 2.24 -5.02
C GLU A 241 -7.57 0.84 -5.36
N THR A 242 -7.52 0.46 -6.64
CA THR A 242 -7.88 -0.90 -7.08
C THR A 242 -6.90 -1.93 -6.55
N CYS A 243 -5.58 -1.70 -6.71
CA CYS A 243 -4.55 -2.59 -6.19
C CYS A 243 -4.68 -2.78 -4.67
N ALA A 244 -4.93 -1.68 -3.95
CA ALA A 244 -5.11 -1.69 -2.51
C ALA A 244 -6.36 -2.48 -2.09
N LEU A 245 -7.48 -2.34 -2.81
CA LEU A 245 -8.70 -3.10 -2.56
C LEU A 245 -8.49 -4.60 -2.81
N VAL A 246 -7.88 -4.98 -3.94
CA VAL A 246 -7.56 -6.37 -4.26
C VAL A 246 -6.69 -6.97 -3.16
N LEU A 247 -5.62 -6.28 -2.74
CA LEU A 247 -4.73 -6.72 -1.66
C LEU A 247 -5.52 -6.98 -0.37
N PHE A 248 -6.41 -6.07 -0.01
CA PHE A 248 -7.22 -6.19 1.21
C PHE A 248 -8.19 -7.38 1.17
N LEU A 249 -8.80 -7.65 0.00
CA LEU A 249 -9.81 -8.67 -0.23
C LEU A 249 -9.25 -10.08 -0.43
N THR A 250 -7.94 -10.23 -0.62
CA THR A 250 -7.29 -11.53 -0.83
C THR A 250 -6.27 -11.85 0.28
N PRO A 251 -6.68 -11.91 1.55
CA PRO A 251 -5.74 -12.10 2.67
C PRO A 251 -5.02 -13.46 2.65
N ASP A 252 -5.59 -14.45 1.96
CA ASP A 252 -5.09 -15.83 1.92
C ASP A 252 -4.13 -16.11 0.74
N MET A 253 -3.91 -15.13 -0.14
CA MET A 253 -2.97 -15.29 -1.24
C MET A 253 -1.52 -15.46 -0.73
N PRO A 254 -0.65 -16.15 -1.48
CA PRO A 254 0.76 -16.33 -1.11
C PRO A 254 1.46 -14.99 -0.84
N TRP A 255 2.45 -14.99 0.06
CA TRP A 255 3.20 -13.77 0.41
C TRP A 255 3.77 -13.06 -0.82
N GLU A 256 4.29 -13.82 -1.78
CA GLU A 256 4.85 -13.27 -3.02
C GLU A 256 3.81 -12.49 -3.84
N PHE A 257 2.52 -12.85 -3.77
CA PHE A 257 1.44 -12.07 -4.38
C PHE A 257 1.25 -10.75 -3.68
N THR A 258 1.14 -10.76 -2.35
CA THR A 258 1.00 -9.54 -1.54
C THR A 258 2.17 -8.60 -1.74
N TYR A 259 3.39 -9.12 -1.81
CA TYR A 259 4.61 -8.35 -2.06
C TYR A 259 4.62 -7.69 -3.45
N ASP A 260 4.30 -8.45 -4.50
CA ASP A 260 4.22 -7.93 -5.87
C ASP A 260 3.09 -6.89 -6.02
N LEU A 261 1.92 -7.15 -5.41
CA LEU A 261 0.78 -6.24 -5.48
C LEU A 261 1.00 -4.96 -4.67
N ALA A 262 1.74 -5.03 -3.55
CA ALA A 262 2.19 -3.85 -2.83
C ALA A 262 3.10 -2.96 -3.69
N ARG A 263 4.02 -3.58 -4.47
CA ARG A 263 4.86 -2.86 -5.43
C ARG A 263 4.02 -2.19 -6.52
N HIS A 264 3.08 -2.93 -7.11
CA HIS A 264 2.17 -2.40 -8.12
C HIS A 264 1.34 -1.22 -7.56
N CYS A 265 0.77 -1.35 -6.36
CA CYS A 265 0.04 -0.25 -5.71
C CYS A 265 0.90 1.02 -5.53
N TYR A 266 2.17 0.87 -5.16
CA TYR A 266 3.10 2.00 -5.05
C TYR A 266 3.43 2.63 -6.40
N ASP A 267 3.59 1.82 -7.46
CA ASP A 267 3.81 2.35 -8.80
C ASP A 267 2.65 3.20 -9.29
N GLU A 268 1.41 2.79 -9.04
CA GLU A 268 0.25 3.60 -9.40
C GLU A 268 0.17 4.93 -8.63
N THR A 269 0.59 4.98 -7.35
CA THR A 269 0.69 6.27 -6.65
C THR A 269 1.85 7.12 -7.16
N ARG A 270 2.98 6.50 -7.57
CA ARG A 270 4.08 7.19 -8.24
C ARG A 270 3.65 7.77 -9.58
N HIS A 271 2.90 7.02 -10.40
CA HIS A 271 2.42 7.53 -11.67
C HIS A 271 1.48 8.72 -11.48
N CYS A 272 0.63 8.68 -10.46
CA CYS A 272 -0.15 9.85 -10.06
C CYS A 272 0.74 11.06 -9.70
N TRP A 273 1.83 10.83 -8.96
CA TRP A 273 2.83 11.85 -8.70
C TRP A 273 3.53 12.37 -9.95
N LEU A 274 3.80 11.53 -10.98
CA LEU A 274 4.35 12.02 -12.25
C LEU A 274 3.43 13.07 -12.88
N GLY A 275 2.11 12.83 -12.86
CA GLY A 275 1.12 13.79 -13.33
C GLY A 275 1.10 15.07 -12.51
N ILE A 276 1.00 14.95 -11.18
CA ILE A 276 0.96 16.09 -10.26
C ILE A 276 2.23 16.95 -10.37
N GLU A 277 3.40 16.31 -10.38
CA GLU A 277 4.68 16.99 -10.50
C GLU A 277 4.82 17.69 -11.85
N TRP A 278 4.41 17.02 -12.93
CA TRP A 278 4.44 17.64 -14.26
C TRP A 278 3.53 18.88 -14.29
N LEU A 279 2.29 18.77 -13.79
CA LEU A 279 1.35 19.88 -13.72
C LEU A 279 1.92 21.06 -12.92
N ALA A 280 2.48 20.79 -11.73
CA ALA A 280 3.07 21.81 -10.87
C ALA A 280 4.25 22.53 -11.55
N ARG A 281 5.14 21.78 -12.22
CA ARG A 281 6.27 22.35 -12.98
C ARG A 281 5.84 23.23 -14.16
N HIS A 282 4.58 23.10 -14.60
CA HIS A 282 3.98 23.92 -15.65
C HIS A 282 3.00 24.98 -15.11
N GLY A 283 2.99 25.22 -13.79
CA GLY A 283 2.19 26.26 -13.15
C GLY A 283 0.71 25.90 -13.00
N TYR A 284 0.34 24.62 -13.13
CA TYR A 284 -1.02 24.16 -12.91
C TYR A 284 -1.21 23.66 -11.48
N ASP A 285 -2.34 24.02 -10.88
CA ASP A 285 -2.80 23.46 -9.61
C ASP A 285 -3.64 22.21 -9.88
N TYR A 286 -3.11 21.05 -9.51
CA TYR A 286 -3.77 19.76 -9.74
C TYR A 286 -5.11 19.61 -9.00
N THR A 287 -5.38 20.43 -7.97
CA THR A 287 -6.65 20.41 -7.22
C THR A 287 -7.80 21.06 -7.99
N THR A 288 -7.49 21.83 -9.04
CA THR A 288 -8.50 22.53 -9.86
C THR A 288 -9.20 21.62 -10.89
N PHE A 289 -8.70 20.40 -11.08
CA PHE A 289 -9.24 19.45 -12.06
C PHE A 289 -10.16 18.42 -11.41
N PRO A 290 -11.25 18.00 -12.09
CA PRO A 290 -12.07 16.92 -11.61
C PRO A 290 -11.31 15.60 -11.45
N GLN A 291 -11.65 14.85 -10.41
CA GLN A 291 -11.10 13.53 -10.11
C GLN A 291 -12.12 12.43 -10.40
N ASN A 292 -11.72 11.42 -11.18
CA ASN A 292 -12.60 10.32 -11.54
C ASN A 292 -12.69 9.25 -10.43
N VAL A 293 -13.71 9.36 -9.58
CA VAL A 293 -14.03 8.35 -8.56
C VAL A 293 -14.90 7.20 -9.09
N ARG A 294 -15.49 7.36 -10.28
CA ARG A 294 -16.45 6.41 -10.84
C ARG A 294 -15.79 5.10 -11.28
N VAL A 295 -14.55 5.15 -11.78
CA VAL A 295 -13.80 3.96 -12.18
C VAL A 295 -13.61 3.00 -11.02
N TYR A 296 -13.17 3.53 -9.86
CA TYR A 296 -13.04 2.72 -8.65
C TYR A 296 -14.41 2.15 -8.22
N ALA A 297 -15.46 2.97 -8.23
CA ALA A 297 -16.79 2.51 -7.82
C ALA A 297 -17.35 1.39 -8.71
N TRP A 298 -17.19 1.53 -10.03
CA TRP A 298 -17.53 0.48 -10.99
C TRP A 298 -16.67 -0.78 -10.78
N ARG A 299 -15.36 -0.64 -10.61
CA ARG A 299 -14.48 -1.82 -10.49
C ARG A 299 -14.69 -2.56 -9.17
N SER A 300 -14.87 -1.84 -8.06
CA SER A 300 -15.03 -2.40 -6.71
C SER A 300 -16.25 -3.31 -6.52
N GLN A 301 -17.19 -3.32 -7.48
CA GLN A 301 -18.38 -4.18 -7.43
C GLN A 301 -18.14 -5.63 -7.86
N TYR A 302 -17.02 -5.90 -8.53
CA TYR A 302 -16.65 -7.25 -8.96
C TYR A 302 -15.81 -7.97 -7.90
N ASP A 303 -15.65 -9.28 -8.05
CA ASP A 303 -14.71 -10.04 -7.21
C ASP A 303 -13.24 -9.62 -7.48
N PRO A 304 -12.30 -9.89 -6.56
CA PRO A 304 -10.91 -9.46 -6.70
C PRO A 304 -10.20 -9.96 -7.95
N VAL A 305 -10.57 -11.13 -8.48
CA VAL A 305 -9.97 -11.70 -9.70
C VAL A 305 -10.35 -10.84 -10.90
N MET A 306 -11.64 -10.53 -11.03
CA MET A 306 -12.14 -9.66 -12.09
C MET A 306 -11.60 -8.23 -11.94
N GLN A 307 -11.55 -7.69 -10.71
CA GLN A 307 -10.95 -6.38 -10.45
C GLN A 307 -9.52 -6.29 -10.99
N TYR A 308 -8.69 -7.29 -10.69
CA TYR A 308 -7.28 -7.29 -11.08
C TYR A 308 -7.08 -7.58 -12.58
N ALA A 309 -7.94 -8.40 -13.19
CA ALA A 309 -7.93 -8.64 -14.63
C ALA A 309 -8.32 -7.38 -15.43
N LEU A 310 -9.35 -6.65 -15.00
CA LEU A 310 -9.77 -5.39 -15.62
C LEU A 310 -8.65 -4.35 -15.60
N LEU A 311 -7.89 -4.28 -14.51
CA LEU A 311 -6.73 -3.40 -14.39
C LEU A 311 -5.58 -3.88 -15.30
N THR A 312 -5.06 -5.09 -15.07
CA THR A 312 -3.82 -5.53 -15.73
C THR A 312 -4.00 -5.91 -17.20
N MET A 313 -5.07 -6.64 -17.52
CA MET A 313 -5.29 -7.13 -18.88
C MET A 313 -6.17 -6.18 -19.70
N GLY A 314 -7.06 -5.41 -19.06
CA GLY A 314 -7.87 -4.40 -19.72
C GLY A 314 -7.12 -3.08 -19.92
N ASN A 315 -6.78 -2.39 -18.83
CA ASN A 315 -6.19 -1.06 -18.88
C ASN A 315 -4.72 -1.07 -19.36
N GLU A 316 -3.85 -1.84 -18.71
CA GLU A 316 -2.40 -1.69 -18.85
C GLU A 316 -1.86 -2.34 -20.13
N SER A 317 -2.35 -3.52 -20.49
CA SER A 317 -1.84 -4.25 -21.67
C SER A 317 -2.03 -3.49 -23.00
N HIS A 318 -2.99 -2.56 -23.05
CA HIS A 318 -3.35 -1.81 -24.26
C HIS A 318 -2.62 -0.46 -24.39
N VAL A 319 -1.85 -0.04 -23.38
CA VAL A 319 -1.30 1.33 -23.32
C VAL A 319 0.05 1.49 -24.04
N PHE A 320 0.76 0.39 -24.34
CA PHE A 320 2.16 0.46 -24.79
C PHE A 320 2.38 1.11 -26.15
N GLU A 321 1.49 0.89 -27.12
CA GLU A 321 1.64 1.50 -28.46
C GLU A 321 1.50 3.02 -28.37
N PHE A 322 0.50 3.49 -27.64
CA PHE A 322 0.28 4.89 -27.34
C PHE A 322 1.51 5.51 -26.64
N ARG A 323 1.99 4.92 -25.54
CA ARG A 323 3.16 5.44 -24.79
C ARG A 323 4.44 5.47 -25.63
N ARG A 324 4.67 4.46 -26.50
CA ARG A 324 5.81 4.48 -27.45
C ARG A 324 5.71 5.64 -28.43
N GLY A 325 4.52 5.94 -28.94
CA GLY A 325 4.26 7.09 -29.79
C GLY A 325 4.59 8.40 -29.08
N ARG A 326 4.01 8.61 -27.89
CA ARG A 326 4.23 9.81 -27.04
C ARG A 326 5.70 10.02 -26.71
N LYS A 327 6.42 8.97 -26.33
CA LYS A 327 7.86 9.06 -26.07
C LYS A 327 8.64 9.59 -27.27
N ARG A 328 8.38 9.09 -28.48
CA ARG A 328 9.04 9.56 -29.71
C ARG A 328 8.71 11.03 -29.99
N GLU A 329 7.47 11.43 -29.76
CA GLU A 329 7.04 12.83 -29.91
C GLU A 329 7.77 13.75 -28.92
N TYR A 330 7.88 13.36 -27.64
CA TYR A 330 8.62 14.15 -26.64
C TYR A 330 10.12 14.25 -26.94
N GLN A 331 10.73 13.16 -27.42
CA GLN A 331 12.11 13.17 -27.89
C GLN A 331 12.33 14.15 -29.04
N ALA A 332 11.44 14.14 -30.04
CA ALA A 332 11.51 15.05 -31.17
C ALA A 332 11.34 16.54 -30.76
N LEU A 333 10.60 16.79 -29.69
CA LEU A 333 10.36 18.13 -29.14
C LEU A 333 11.44 18.57 -28.13
N GLY A 334 12.39 17.70 -27.78
CA GLY A 334 13.38 17.98 -26.74
C GLY A 334 12.77 18.09 -25.33
N ASP A 335 11.54 17.61 -25.12
CA ASP A 335 10.89 17.60 -23.81
C ASP A 335 11.42 16.42 -22.98
N ARG A 336 12.56 16.68 -22.33
CA ARG A 336 13.23 15.68 -21.51
C ARG A 336 12.40 15.25 -20.31
N LEU A 337 11.57 16.13 -19.74
CA LEU A 337 10.79 15.79 -18.55
C LEU A 337 9.72 14.75 -18.90
N SER A 338 8.89 15.06 -19.91
CA SER A 338 7.82 14.15 -20.33
C SER A 338 8.37 12.85 -20.90
N GLU A 339 9.50 12.89 -21.62
CA GLU A 339 10.18 11.68 -22.07
C GLU A 339 10.57 10.75 -20.90
N GLN A 340 11.20 11.31 -19.85
CA GLN A 340 11.63 10.51 -18.71
C GLN A 340 10.43 9.94 -17.95
N PHE A 341 9.40 10.75 -17.71
CA PHE A 341 8.20 10.31 -16.98
C PHE A 341 7.53 9.14 -17.68
N VAL A 342 7.24 9.27 -18.98
CA VAL A 342 6.66 8.16 -19.78
C VAL A 342 7.62 6.96 -19.86
N SER A 343 8.94 7.17 -19.82
CA SER A 343 9.89 6.05 -19.90
C SER A 343 9.89 5.18 -18.63
N TYR A 344 9.79 5.79 -17.46
CA TYR A 344 9.72 5.07 -16.19
C TYR A 344 8.37 4.37 -16.03
N ASP A 345 7.28 5.09 -16.29
CA ASP A 345 5.93 4.51 -16.30
C ASP A 345 5.84 3.31 -17.28
N MET A 346 6.35 3.42 -18.51
CA MET A 346 6.41 2.28 -19.43
C MET A 346 7.19 1.08 -18.89
N ALA A 347 8.16 1.29 -17.99
CA ALA A 347 8.90 0.20 -17.37
C ALA A 347 8.07 -0.50 -16.31
N ASP A 348 7.35 0.26 -15.49
CA ASP A 348 6.44 -0.23 -14.46
C ASP A 348 5.25 -0.96 -15.11
N GLU A 349 4.64 -0.40 -16.15
CA GLU A 349 3.52 -1.01 -16.91
C GLU A 349 3.88 -2.39 -17.49
N ARG A 350 5.12 -2.60 -17.94
CA ARG A 350 5.58 -3.94 -18.38
C ARG A 350 5.57 -4.94 -17.23
N GLN A 351 5.92 -4.49 -16.04
CA GLN A 351 5.91 -5.30 -14.84
C GLN A 351 4.48 -5.57 -14.37
N HIS A 352 3.56 -4.59 -14.47
CA HIS A 352 2.16 -4.77 -14.07
C HIS A 352 1.44 -5.81 -14.93
N VAL A 353 1.66 -5.79 -16.26
CA VAL A 353 1.16 -6.83 -17.17
C VAL A 353 1.78 -8.20 -16.86
N ALA A 354 3.08 -8.24 -16.56
CA ALA A 354 3.73 -9.48 -16.14
C ALA A 354 3.15 -10.02 -14.82
N PHE A 355 2.79 -9.14 -13.87
CA PHE A 355 2.08 -9.51 -12.65
C PHE A 355 0.68 -10.05 -12.94
N GLY A 356 -0.07 -9.45 -13.87
CA GLY A 356 -1.35 -9.99 -14.31
C GLY A 356 -1.23 -11.42 -14.84
N HIS A 357 -0.29 -11.68 -15.75
CA HIS A 357 -0.03 -13.03 -16.26
C HIS A 357 0.42 -14.02 -15.17
N LYS A 358 1.24 -13.57 -14.22
CA LYS A 358 1.72 -14.40 -13.11
C LYS A 358 0.59 -14.77 -12.13
N TRP A 359 -0.27 -13.82 -11.79
CA TRP A 359 -1.14 -13.93 -10.63
C TRP A 359 -2.60 -14.26 -10.93
N LEU A 360 -3.11 -13.95 -12.12
CA LEU A 360 -4.48 -14.33 -12.50
C LEU A 360 -4.75 -15.85 -12.41
N PRO A 361 -3.83 -16.75 -12.84
CA PRO A 361 -4.02 -18.19 -12.64
C PRO A 361 -4.17 -18.58 -11.16
N GLU A 362 -3.34 -18.00 -10.30
CA GLU A 362 -3.37 -18.30 -8.85
C GLU A 362 -4.60 -17.70 -8.16
N LEU A 363 -5.03 -16.51 -8.57
CA LEU A 363 -6.26 -15.86 -8.11
C LEU A 363 -7.50 -16.68 -8.48
N LEU A 364 -7.60 -17.16 -9.73
CA LEU A 364 -8.68 -18.04 -10.17
C LEU A 364 -8.72 -19.33 -9.36
N ARG A 365 -7.55 -19.97 -9.17
CA ARG A 365 -7.42 -21.18 -8.36
C ARG A 365 -7.86 -20.95 -6.92
N HIS A 366 -7.49 -19.81 -6.31
CA HIS A 366 -7.92 -19.44 -4.96
C HIS A 366 -9.42 -19.15 -4.87
N ALA A 367 -9.99 -18.51 -5.89
CA ALA A 367 -11.43 -18.24 -5.97
C ALA A 367 -12.27 -19.50 -6.26
N GLY A 368 -11.63 -20.63 -6.57
CA GLY A 368 -12.32 -21.85 -6.98
C GLY A 368 -12.96 -21.77 -8.37
N ASP A 369 -12.50 -20.85 -9.21
CA ASP A 369 -12.96 -20.70 -10.59
C ASP A 369 -12.18 -21.65 -11.50
N ALA A 370 -12.89 -22.56 -12.16
CA ALA A 370 -12.31 -23.60 -13.02
C ALA A 370 -12.19 -23.19 -14.49
N ARG A 371 -12.56 -21.95 -14.86
CA ARG A 371 -12.41 -21.47 -16.23
C ARG A 371 -10.93 -21.46 -16.66
N PRO A 372 -10.62 -21.76 -17.94
CA PRO A 372 -9.31 -21.46 -18.50
C PRO A 372 -8.96 -19.98 -18.33
N VAL A 373 -7.71 -19.67 -17.98
CA VAL A 373 -7.25 -18.31 -17.70
C VAL A 373 -7.49 -17.40 -18.91
N GLU A 374 -7.21 -17.89 -20.11
CA GLU A 374 -7.40 -17.16 -21.35
C GLU A 374 -8.87 -16.77 -21.57
N ALA A 375 -9.80 -17.72 -21.33
CA ALA A 375 -11.23 -17.45 -21.47
C ALA A 375 -11.72 -16.41 -20.45
N PHE A 376 -11.21 -16.47 -19.20
CA PHE A 376 -11.53 -15.45 -18.19
C PHE A 376 -11.00 -14.07 -18.60
N VAL A 377 -9.77 -14.00 -19.14
CA VAL A 377 -9.18 -12.75 -19.60
C VAL A 377 -9.95 -12.17 -20.79
N ASP A 378 -10.37 -13.01 -21.74
CA ASP A 378 -11.21 -12.59 -22.88
C ASP A 378 -12.55 -11.99 -22.39
N ASP A 379 -13.20 -12.64 -21.42
CA ASP A 379 -14.42 -12.12 -20.79
C ASP A 379 -14.19 -10.77 -20.10
N ALA A 380 -13.09 -10.65 -19.35
CA ALA A 380 -12.72 -9.41 -18.66
C ALA A 380 -12.43 -8.27 -19.65
N VAL A 381 -11.70 -8.54 -20.76
CA VAL A 381 -11.43 -7.57 -21.81
C VAL A 381 -12.71 -7.16 -22.55
N ALA A 382 -13.62 -8.11 -22.83
CA ALA A 382 -14.91 -7.80 -23.42
C ALA A 382 -15.79 -6.93 -22.51
N LEU A 383 -15.78 -7.19 -21.19
CA LEU A 383 -16.42 -6.34 -20.18
C LEU A 383 -15.79 -4.94 -20.15
N TRP A 384 -14.47 -4.86 -20.12
CA TRP A 384 -13.72 -3.61 -20.17
C TRP A 384 -14.04 -2.77 -21.41
N GLN A 385 -14.06 -3.37 -22.60
CA GLN A 385 -14.44 -2.69 -23.84
C GLN A 385 -15.88 -2.17 -23.79
N ARG A 386 -16.82 -3.01 -23.33
CA ARG A 386 -18.24 -2.68 -23.29
C ARG A 386 -18.55 -1.57 -22.29
N GLU A 387 -17.89 -1.52 -21.13
CA GLU A 387 -18.31 -0.67 -20.02
C GLU A 387 -17.32 0.44 -19.69
N TYR A 388 -16.02 0.17 -19.73
CA TYR A 388 -14.99 1.17 -19.43
C TYR A 388 -14.68 2.02 -20.66
N VAL A 389 -14.35 1.40 -21.79
CA VAL A 389 -13.98 2.13 -23.03
C VAL A 389 -15.16 2.93 -23.59
N SER A 390 -16.38 2.40 -23.47
CA SER A 390 -17.61 3.11 -23.87
C SER A 390 -17.97 4.28 -22.94
N GLY A 391 -17.43 4.31 -21.71
CA GLY A 391 -17.77 5.26 -20.66
C GLY A 391 -19.08 4.96 -19.90
N ALA A 392 -19.74 3.83 -20.15
CA ALA A 392 -21.00 3.48 -19.48
C ALA A 392 -20.84 3.25 -17.97
N MET A 393 -19.82 2.48 -17.57
CA MET A 393 -19.43 2.16 -16.19
C MET A 393 -20.63 2.14 -15.20
N PRO A 394 -21.55 1.16 -15.31
CA PRO A 394 -22.71 1.07 -14.45
C PRO A 394 -22.29 0.72 -13.02
N VAL A 395 -22.83 1.41 -12.02
CA VAL A 395 -22.61 1.07 -10.60
C VAL A 395 -23.90 0.48 -10.06
N HIS A 396 -23.86 -0.80 -9.70
CA HIS A 396 -25.02 -1.51 -9.18
C HIS A 396 -25.21 -1.23 -7.67
N SER A 397 -26.46 -1.04 -7.25
CA SER A 397 -26.82 -0.97 -5.82
C SER A 397 -26.34 -2.23 -5.10
N ALA A 398 -25.76 -2.04 -3.92
CA ALA A 398 -25.26 -3.12 -3.06
C ALA A 398 -26.38 -4.06 -2.61
#